data_AF-A0A8B9LFC5-F1
#
_entry.id   AF-A0A8B9LFC5-F1
#
_cell.length_a   1.000
_cell.length_b   1.000
_cell.length_c   1.000
_cell.angle_alpha   90.00
_cell.angle_beta   90.00
_cell.angle_gamma   90.00
#
_symmetry.space_group_name_H-M   'P 1'
#
loop_
_entity.id
_entity.type
_entity.pdbx_description
1 polymer ?
#
loop_
_entity_poly.entity_id
_entity_poly.type
_entity_poly.pdbx_seq_one_letter_code
_entity_poly.pdbx_strand_id
1 'polypeptide(L)'
;MEYMQAPATSSHGNILCCTCGVPIPPNPANMCVSCLRTQVDISEGIPKQVSVHFCKQCERYLQPPGTWMQCALESRELLALCLKKLKSSMTKVRLIDAGFLWTEPHSKRIKLKLTIQKEVMNGAILQQVFVVEFVIQAQMCDDCHRVEAKDYWKAVVQVRQKVRNKTVYSSIFKWLTFYALFPPFFPFLCLEGIDFYYSSKQHAQKMVDFLQCTVPCRSKASQRLISHDVHSNTYNYKSTFSVEIVPICKDNVVCMSPRLAQSLGNMGQVCVCIQVTSTVHLIDPKTLQIAEVDANTYWRYPFNSLCSPKQLEEFIVMDIDIIRDQKLGAGAGLRSNRHTLAEVWVQKTSEMNTSQQYHCRTFLGHLLNIGDLVMGYDFANANFNDEYLNKMNPHHVPDVVLIKKCYDRARRIKRRNWKLKELDRDREGMASDDERQYQDFLEDLEEDENLRKNVNIFRDASKIPVESDTDDEGAPRISLAEMLEDLSLNDATGGEGADMMTD
;
A
#
# COMPACT_ATOMS: atom_id res chain seq x y z
N MET A 1 44.68 47.48 49.00
CA MET A 1 45.37 46.24 48.57
C MET A 1 44.29 45.44 47.86
N GLU A 2 44.30 45.20 46.55
CA GLU A 2 45.39 45.02 45.59
C GLU A 2 45.14 45.89 44.35
N TYR A 3 46.18 46.50 43.80
CA TYR A 3 46.12 47.16 42.50
C TYR A 3 46.22 46.10 41.41
N MET A 4 45.13 45.79 40.71
CA MET A 4 45.21 45.07 39.45
C MET A 4 45.84 46.00 38.39
N GLN A 5 47.07 45.67 38.01
CA GLN A 5 47.77 46.33 36.90
C GLN A 5 46.95 46.19 35.62
N ALA A 6 46.63 47.33 34.98
CA ALA A 6 46.13 47.34 33.62
C ALA A 6 47.19 46.71 32.69
N PRO A 7 46.82 45.83 31.74
CA PRO A 7 47.77 45.21 30.83
C PRO A 7 48.47 46.31 30.00
N ALA A 8 49.78 46.19 29.86
CA ALA A 8 50.59 47.08 29.04
C ALA A 8 50.03 47.15 27.62
N THR A 9 49.67 48.35 27.17
CA THR A 9 49.31 48.60 25.77
C THR A 9 50.56 48.40 24.92
N SER A 10 50.59 47.30 24.15
CA SER A 10 51.60 47.12 23.11
C SER A 10 51.43 48.25 22.08
N SER A 11 52.33 49.24 22.11
CA SER A 11 52.41 50.28 21.08
C SER A 11 52.88 49.63 19.78
N HIS A 12 51.95 49.10 18.99
CA HIS A 12 52.24 48.66 17.64
C HIS A 12 52.75 49.87 16.86
N GLY A 13 54.03 49.84 16.44
CA GLY A 13 54.62 50.91 15.64
C GLY A 13 53.87 51.05 14.31
N ASN A 14 53.39 52.25 13.98
CA ASN A 14 52.69 52.50 12.73
C ASN A 14 53.70 52.66 11.58
N ILE A 15 53.40 52.04 10.43
CA ILE A 15 54.12 52.25 9.16
C ILE A 15 53.30 53.19 8.27
N LEU A 16 53.93 53.88 7.32
CA LEU A 16 53.21 54.67 6.31
C LEU A 16 52.83 53.78 5.13
N CYS A 17 51.59 53.91 4.64
CA CYS A 17 51.16 53.25 3.41
C CYS A 17 52.04 53.70 2.22
N CYS A 18 52.56 52.73 1.44
CA CYS A 18 53.48 53.01 0.32
C CYS A 18 52.86 53.83 -0.83
N THR A 19 51.52 53.93 -0.92
CA THR A 19 50.83 54.65 -2.01
C THR A 19 50.28 56.01 -1.59
N CYS A 20 49.69 56.12 -0.39
CA CYS A 20 48.98 57.33 0.05
C CYS A 20 49.55 57.98 1.31
N GLY A 21 50.56 57.39 1.94
CA GLY A 21 51.23 57.98 3.12
C GLY A 21 50.42 57.97 4.41
N VAL A 22 49.25 57.32 4.46
CA VAL A 22 48.44 57.20 5.69
C VAL A 22 49.13 56.27 6.71
N PRO A 23 49.20 56.63 8.01
CA PRO A 23 49.76 55.76 9.04
C PRO A 23 48.84 54.55 9.29
N ILE A 24 49.39 53.35 9.19
CA ILE A 24 48.69 52.07 9.35
C ILE A 24 49.48 51.14 10.29
N PRO A 25 48.80 50.19 10.98
CA PRO A 25 49.52 49.12 11.66
C PRO A 25 50.30 48.25 10.64
N PRO A 26 51.44 47.66 11.01
CA PRO A 26 52.26 46.87 10.10
C PRO A 26 51.46 45.71 9.53
N ASN A 27 51.36 45.64 8.20
CA ASN A 27 50.70 44.56 7.49
C ASN A 27 51.61 44.00 6.38
N PRO A 28 51.45 42.72 6.01
CA PRO A 28 52.33 42.07 5.03
C PRO A 28 52.32 42.73 3.63
N ALA A 29 51.30 43.54 3.33
CA ALA A 29 51.18 44.28 2.07
C ALA A 29 51.77 45.71 2.10
N ASN A 30 52.16 46.23 3.27
CA ASN A 30 52.60 47.63 3.48
C ASN A 30 51.68 48.71 2.87
N MET A 31 50.40 48.39 2.69
CA MET A 31 49.38 49.21 2.02
C MET A 31 48.16 49.38 2.92
N CYS A 32 47.52 50.54 2.90
CA CYS A 32 46.26 50.74 3.62
C CYS A 32 45.12 49.97 2.95
N VAL A 33 44.08 49.65 3.72
CA VAL A 33 42.90 48.88 3.24
C VAL A 33 42.24 49.55 2.03
N SER A 34 42.22 50.89 1.99
CA SER A 34 41.65 51.67 0.89
C SER A 34 42.42 51.45 -0.41
N CYS A 35 43.74 51.64 -0.40
CA CYS A 35 44.59 51.45 -1.59
C CYS A 35 44.62 49.98 -2.04
N LEU A 36 44.60 49.03 -1.10
CA LEU A 36 44.56 47.59 -1.41
C LEU A 36 43.25 47.22 -2.14
N ARG A 37 42.10 47.75 -1.70
CA ARG A 37 40.79 47.54 -2.35
C ARG A 37 40.68 48.19 -3.73
N THR A 38 41.42 49.26 -3.99
CA THR A 38 41.43 49.91 -5.31
C THR A 38 42.26 49.13 -6.33
N GLN A 39 43.32 48.45 -5.88
CA GLN A 39 44.24 47.73 -6.78
C GLN A 39 43.87 46.26 -6.98
N VAL A 40 43.20 45.61 -6.02
CA VAL A 40 42.87 44.19 -6.08
C VAL A 40 41.37 43.98 -5.89
N ASP A 41 40.68 43.58 -6.95
CA ASP A 41 39.30 43.11 -6.88
C ASP A 41 39.26 41.58 -6.79
N ILE A 42 38.77 41.06 -5.66
CA ILE A 42 38.66 39.62 -5.40
C ILE A 42 37.50 39.01 -6.19
N SER A 43 36.54 39.83 -6.62
CA SER A 43 35.34 39.38 -7.34
C SER A 43 35.58 39.11 -8.83
N GLU A 44 36.78 39.40 -9.34
CA GLU A 44 37.16 39.12 -10.73
C GLU A 44 37.06 37.63 -11.06
N GLY A 45 36.18 37.30 -12.02
CA GLY A 45 35.89 35.93 -12.45
C GLY A 45 34.61 35.33 -11.88
N ILE A 46 33.92 36.02 -10.95
CA ILE A 46 32.60 35.60 -10.47
C ILE A 46 31.51 36.33 -11.28
N PRO A 47 30.59 35.61 -11.95
CA PRO A 47 29.50 36.25 -12.67
C PRO A 47 28.58 36.98 -11.69
N LYS A 48 28.36 38.28 -11.92
CA LYS A 48 27.44 39.12 -11.12
C LYS A 48 25.97 38.85 -11.46
N GLN A 49 25.71 38.20 -12.60
CA GLN A 49 24.38 37.82 -13.05
C GLN A 49 24.34 36.34 -13.45
N VAL A 50 23.37 35.58 -12.93
CA VAL A 50 23.20 34.14 -13.19
C VAL A 50 21.73 33.82 -13.44
N SER A 51 21.43 32.84 -14.31
CA SER A 51 20.05 32.39 -14.54
C SER A 51 19.68 31.15 -13.72
N VAL A 52 18.46 31.16 -13.20
CA VAL A 52 17.82 30.01 -12.52
C VAL A 52 16.52 29.70 -13.23
N HIS A 53 16.25 28.43 -13.48
CA HIS A 53 15.01 28.01 -14.14
C HIS A 53 13.96 27.61 -13.10
N PHE A 54 12.72 28.05 -13.32
CA PHE A 54 11.58 27.86 -12.43
C PHE A 54 10.35 27.39 -13.21
N CYS A 55 9.70 26.34 -12.71
CA CYS A 55 8.45 25.83 -13.29
C CYS A 55 7.25 26.48 -12.60
N LYS A 56 6.43 27.18 -13.39
CA LYS A 56 5.26 27.91 -12.88
C LYS A 56 4.15 27.01 -12.33
N GLN A 57 4.02 25.79 -12.83
CA GLN A 57 2.91 24.91 -12.48
C GLN A 57 3.13 24.11 -11.20
N CYS A 58 4.37 23.70 -10.92
CA CYS A 58 4.72 22.92 -9.74
C CYS A 58 5.57 23.69 -8.73
N GLU A 59 5.88 24.96 -9.02
CA GLU A 59 6.69 25.85 -8.19
C GLU A 59 8.08 25.28 -7.82
N ARG A 60 8.65 24.47 -8.72
CA ARG A 60 9.98 23.85 -8.54
C ARG A 60 11.06 24.61 -9.28
N TYR A 61 12.25 24.65 -8.68
CA TYR A 61 13.48 25.15 -9.28
C TYR A 61 14.30 24.03 -9.87
N LEU A 62 14.92 24.28 -11.02
CA LEU A 62 15.84 23.33 -11.65
C LEU A 62 17.22 23.42 -10.99
N GLN A 63 17.62 22.32 -10.34
CA GLN A 63 19.00 22.07 -9.97
C GLN A 63 19.67 21.27 -11.11
N PRO A 64 20.63 21.87 -11.86
CA PRO A 64 21.39 21.15 -12.87
C PRO A 64 22.09 19.94 -12.26
N PRO A 65 22.13 18.77 -12.95
CA PRO A 65 21.88 18.58 -14.38
C PRO A 65 20.43 18.29 -14.81
N GLY A 66 19.46 18.10 -13.89
CA GLY A 66 18.09 17.74 -14.29
C GLY A 66 17.08 17.52 -13.16
N THR A 67 17.47 17.74 -11.91
CA THR A 67 16.61 17.50 -10.75
C THR A 67 15.79 18.75 -10.44
N TRP A 68 14.47 18.60 -10.30
CA TRP A 68 13.57 19.68 -9.90
C TRP A 68 13.26 19.58 -8.41
N MET A 69 13.50 20.66 -7.67
CA MET A 69 13.29 20.72 -6.23
C MET A 69 12.30 21.83 -5.91
N GLN A 70 11.34 21.55 -5.02
CA GLN A 70 10.47 22.59 -4.48
C GLN A 70 11.26 23.36 -3.45
N CYS A 71 11.34 24.68 -3.60
CA CYS A 71 12.03 25.55 -2.64
C CYS A 71 11.15 26.79 -2.42
N ALA A 72 10.91 27.16 -1.17
CA ALA A 72 10.26 28.43 -0.86
C ALA A 72 11.21 29.61 -1.17
N LEU A 73 10.64 30.78 -1.45
CA LEU A 73 11.41 32.02 -1.56
C LEU A 73 12.16 32.29 -0.25
N GLU A 74 13.39 32.78 -0.35
CA GLU A 74 14.28 33.06 0.79
C GLU A 74 14.57 31.85 1.71
N SER A 75 14.35 30.62 1.21
CA SER A 75 14.67 29.39 1.95
C SER A 75 16.16 29.03 1.92
N ARG A 76 16.59 28.27 2.93
CA ARG A 76 17.93 27.67 2.98
C ARG A 76 18.25 26.79 1.76
N GLU A 77 17.25 26.11 1.22
CA GLU A 77 17.38 25.21 0.07
C GLU A 77 17.65 25.98 -1.22
N LEU A 78 16.94 27.09 -1.42
CA LEU A 78 17.16 28.00 -2.54
C LEU A 78 18.57 28.62 -2.47
N LEU A 79 19.02 28.99 -1.28
CA LEU A 79 20.38 29.50 -1.06
C LEU A 79 21.41 28.45 -1.45
N ALA A 80 21.22 27.19 -1.04
CA ALA A 80 22.10 26.09 -1.40
C ALA A 80 22.13 25.85 -2.93
N LEU A 81 21.00 25.98 -3.62
CA LEU A 81 20.92 25.87 -5.09
C LEU A 81 21.73 26.98 -5.77
N CYS A 82 21.54 28.23 -5.34
CA CYS A 82 22.27 29.38 -5.86
C CYS A 82 23.78 29.28 -5.61
N LEU A 83 24.21 28.85 -4.42
CA LEU A 83 25.62 28.62 -4.11
C LEU A 83 26.22 27.47 -4.93
N LYS A 84 25.47 26.38 -5.16
CA LYS A 84 25.91 25.27 -6.02
C LYS A 84 26.16 25.74 -7.46
N LYS A 85 25.31 26.61 -8.00
CA LYS A 85 25.50 27.23 -9.33
C LYS A 85 26.79 28.07 -9.41
N LEU A 86 27.12 28.78 -8.34
CA LEU A 86 28.34 29.59 -8.25
C LEU A 86 29.58 28.79 -7.80
N LYS A 87 29.45 27.51 -7.43
CA LYS A 87 30.55 26.71 -6.87
C LYS A 87 31.76 26.65 -7.82
N SER A 88 31.52 26.49 -9.12
CA SER A 88 32.59 26.43 -10.12
C SER A 88 33.44 27.71 -10.14
N SER A 89 32.79 28.88 -10.10
CA SER A 89 33.48 30.19 -10.12
C SER A 89 34.11 30.57 -8.78
N MET A 90 33.63 30.02 -7.66
CA MET A 90 34.14 30.33 -6.31
C MET A 90 35.25 29.39 -5.80
N THR A 91 35.79 28.48 -6.63
CA THR A 91 36.80 27.49 -6.19
C THR A 91 38.07 28.12 -5.60
N LYS A 92 38.46 29.31 -6.07
CA LYS A 92 39.68 30.02 -5.65
C LYS A 92 39.49 30.90 -4.41
N VAL A 93 38.27 30.97 -3.87
CA VAL A 93 37.92 31.97 -2.87
C VAL A 93 37.05 31.37 -1.76
N ARG A 94 37.32 31.75 -0.51
CA ARG A 94 36.59 31.21 0.65
C ARG A 94 35.34 32.03 0.89
N LEU A 95 34.18 31.38 0.89
CA LEU A 95 32.91 31.99 1.28
C LEU A 95 32.84 32.07 2.81
N ILE A 96 32.59 33.26 3.37
CA ILE A 96 32.35 33.46 4.81
C ILE A 96 30.86 33.44 5.10
N ASP A 97 30.11 34.27 4.38
CA ASP A 97 28.70 34.54 4.66
C ASP A 97 27.91 34.74 3.36
N ALA A 98 26.65 34.33 3.38
CA ALA A 98 25.73 34.45 2.27
C ALA A 98 24.33 34.74 2.82
N GLY A 99 23.72 35.82 2.33
CA GLY A 99 22.37 36.23 2.75
C GLY A 99 21.55 36.71 1.57
N PHE A 100 20.23 36.56 1.66
CA PHE A 100 19.31 37.17 0.73
C PHE A 100 19.20 38.67 0.98
N LEU A 101 19.11 39.44 -0.09
CA LEU A 101 18.62 40.81 -0.05
C LEU A 101 17.18 40.78 -0.53
N TRP A 102 16.29 41.37 0.26
CA TRP A 102 14.89 41.43 -0.10
C TRP A 102 14.72 42.07 -1.48
N THR A 103 13.95 41.40 -2.31
CA THR A 103 13.59 41.84 -3.65
C THR A 103 12.09 41.64 -3.82
N GLU A 104 11.45 42.53 -4.58
CA GLU A 104 10.02 42.43 -4.81
C GLU A 104 9.66 41.08 -5.49
N PRO A 105 8.62 40.36 -5.02
CA PRO A 105 8.26 39.03 -5.52
C PRO A 105 8.03 38.96 -7.04
N HIS A 106 7.48 40.03 -7.64
CA HIS A 106 7.17 40.10 -9.06
C HIS A 106 8.38 40.42 -9.96
N SER A 107 9.50 40.84 -9.36
CA SER A 107 10.69 41.27 -10.10
C SER A 107 11.39 40.15 -10.86
N LYS A 108 11.04 38.88 -10.56
CA LYS A 108 11.71 37.66 -11.09
C LYS A 108 13.22 37.70 -10.93
N ARG A 109 13.70 38.37 -9.89
CA ARG A 109 15.11 38.56 -9.57
C ARG A 109 15.29 38.19 -8.10
N ILE A 110 16.35 37.45 -7.81
CA ILE A 110 16.78 37.12 -6.45
C ILE A 110 18.15 37.74 -6.27
N LYS A 111 18.32 38.58 -5.25
CA LYS A 111 19.62 39.18 -4.94
C LYS A 111 20.25 38.46 -3.75
N LEU A 112 21.49 38.04 -3.92
CA LEU A 112 22.29 37.41 -2.88
C LEU A 112 23.49 38.30 -2.54
N LYS A 113 23.61 38.68 -1.27
CA LYS A 113 24.79 39.32 -0.70
C LYS A 113 25.77 38.23 -0.31
N LEU A 114 26.93 38.21 -0.94
CA LEU A 114 28.01 37.26 -0.67
C LEU A 114 29.20 37.98 -0.05
N THR A 115 29.74 37.38 1.00
CA THR A 115 30.94 37.84 1.69
C THR A 115 32.04 36.83 1.45
N ILE A 116 33.05 37.25 0.69
CA ILE A 116 34.11 36.37 0.20
C ILE A 116 35.48 36.81 0.75
N GLN A 117 36.36 35.85 0.98
CA GLN A 117 37.69 36.02 1.57
C GLN A 117 38.75 35.35 0.70
N LYS A 118 39.77 36.11 0.31
CA LYS A 118 40.91 35.63 -0.48
C LYS A 118 42.22 36.09 0.16
N GLU A 119 43.24 35.26 0.05
CA GLU A 119 44.62 35.67 0.33
C GLU A 119 45.18 36.44 -0.87
N VAL A 120 45.72 37.62 -0.58
CA VAL A 120 46.33 38.56 -1.52
C VAL A 120 47.75 38.84 -1.03
N MET A 121 48.69 39.11 -1.95
CA MET A 121 50.09 39.55 -1.74
C MET A 121 50.71 39.22 -0.36
N ASN A 122 51.51 38.15 -0.31
CA ASN A 122 52.28 37.73 0.87
C ASN A 122 51.42 37.44 2.13
N GLY A 123 50.24 36.82 1.95
CA GLY A 123 49.42 36.30 3.06
C GLY A 123 48.47 37.33 3.70
N ALA A 124 48.28 38.51 3.08
CA ALA A 124 47.27 39.45 3.52
C ALA A 124 45.87 38.91 3.17
N ILE A 125 45.00 38.73 4.16
CA ILE A 125 43.65 38.25 3.93
C ILE A 125 42.71 39.45 3.71
N LEU A 126 42.09 39.51 2.53
CA LEU A 126 41.14 40.56 2.20
C LEU A 126 39.72 39.97 2.07
N GLN A 127 38.78 40.65 2.71
CA GLN A 127 37.36 40.33 2.69
C GLN A 127 36.61 41.38 1.88
N GLN A 128 35.79 40.92 0.93
CA GLN A 128 35.00 41.74 0.05
C GLN A 128 33.54 41.27 0.04
N VAL A 129 32.63 42.24 0.03
CA VAL A 129 31.19 42.02 -0.05
C VAL A 129 30.71 42.48 -1.42
N PHE A 130 29.96 41.63 -2.11
CA PHE A 130 29.31 42.00 -3.37
C PHE A 130 27.94 41.33 -3.47
N VAL A 131 27.14 41.81 -4.42
CA VAL A 131 25.79 41.30 -4.68
C VAL A 131 25.79 40.56 -6.00
N VAL A 132 25.24 39.35 -6.00
CA VAL A 132 24.95 38.56 -7.20
C VAL A 132 23.45 38.60 -7.45
N GLU A 133 23.08 38.88 -8.69
CA GLU A 133 21.71 38.90 -9.16
C GLU A 133 21.38 37.60 -9.90
N PHE A 134 20.38 36.88 -9.42
CA PHE A 134 19.85 35.69 -10.07
C PHE A 134 18.56 36.01 -10.79
N VAL A 135 18.54 35.85 -12.12
CA VAL A 135 17.34 36.06 -12.95
C VAL A 135 16.56 34.75 -13.05
N ILE A 136 15.28 34.80 -12.68
CA ILE A 136 14.37 33.66 -12.76
C ILE A 136 13.82 33.57 -14.19
N GLN A 137 14.20 32.52 -14.90
CA GLN A 137 13.68 32.16 -16.20
C GLN A 137 12.59 31.10 -16.04
N ALA A 138 11.43 31.33 -16.66
CA ALA A 138 10.35 30.36 -16.65
C ALA A 138 10.70 29.19 -17.59
N GLN A 139 10.69 27.97 -17.07
CA GLN A 139 10.85 26.74 -17.85
C GLN A 139 9.94 25.67 -17.26
N MET A 140 9.20 24.98 -18.13
CA MET A 140 8.32 23.90 -17.68
C MET A 140 9.15 22.67 -17.33
N CYS A 141 8.85 22.03 -16.19
CA CYS A 141 9.47 20.76 -15.84
C CYS A 141 8.87 19.60 -16.66
N ASP A 142 9.62 18.51 -16.82
CA ASP A 142 9.20 17.37 -17.63
C ASP A 142 7.90 16.73 -17.15
N ASP A 143 7.65 16.72 -15.83
CA ASP A 143 6.43 16.16 -15.26
C ASP A 143 5.20 17.01 -15.62
N CYS A 144 5.31 18.34 -15.51
CA CYS A 144 4.29 19.29 -15.94
C CYS A 144 4.03 19.22 -17.44
N HIS A 145 5.11 19.12 -18.24
CA HIS A 145 5.00 18.95 -19.69
C HIS A 145 4.22 17.68 -20.05
N ARG A 146 4.41 16.58 -19.32
CA ARG A 146 3.64 15.35 -19.55
C ARG A 146 2.15 15.50 -19.24
N VAL A 147 1.82 16.20 -18.15
CA VAL A 147 0.42 16.45 -17.77
C VAL A 147 -0.29 17.28 -18.84
N GLU A 148 0.35 18.32 -19.36
CA GLU A 148 -0.20 19.12 -20.48
C GLU A 148 -0.32 18.29 -21.77
N ALA A 149 0.65 17.42 -22.05
CA ALA A 149 0.64 16.51 -23.20
C ALA A 149 -0.38 15.36 -23.06
N LYS A 150 -1.19 15.33 -21.99
CA LYS A 150 -2.15 14.27 -21.65
C LYS A 150 -1.51 12.88 -21.51
N ASP A 151 -0.22 12.83 -21.18
CA ASP A 151 0.51 11.58 -20.93
C ASP A 151 0.56 11.29 -19.43
N TYR A 152 -0.57 10.81 -18.90
CA TYR A 152 -0.78 10.70 -17.45
C TYR A 152 -0.10 9.48 -16.80
N TRP A 153 0.27 8.45 -17.56
CA TRP A 153 0.77 7.19 -17.02
C TRP A 153 1.79 6.51 -17.93
N LYS A 154 2.77 5.83 -17.34
CA LYS A 154 3.77 5.03 -18.06
C LYS A 154 3.56 3.53 -17.91
N ALA A 155 3.02 3.11 -16.77
CA ALA A 155 2.71 1.73 -16.52
C ALA A 155 1.28 1.57 -16.01
N VAL A 156 0.62 0.49 -16.40
CA VAL A 156 -0.70 0.11 -15.89
C VAL A 156 -0.68 -1.34 -15.44
N VAL A 157 -1.28 -1.62 -14.28
CA VAL A 157 -1.49 -2.96 -13.75
C VAL A 157 -2.98 -3.25 -13.79
N GLN A 158 -3.38 -4.19 -14.63
CA GLN A 158 -4.77 -4.58 -14.85
C GLN A 158 -5.03 -5.88 -14.10
N VAL A 159 -5.74 -5.77 -12.98
CA VAL A 159 -6.11 -6.94 -12.16
C VAL A 159 -7.49 -7.42 -12.58
N ARG A 160 -7.58 -8.69 -12.96
CA ARG A 160 -8.80 -9.34 -13.43
C ARG A 160 -8.99 -10.68 -12.74
N GLN A 161 -10.23 -11.00 -12.43
CA GLN A 161 -10.68 -12.26 -11.85
C GLN A 161 -11.99 -12.66 -12.52
N LYS A 162 -11.97 -13.79 -13.22
CA LYS A 162 -13.11 -14.27 -14.02
C LYS A 162 -14.06 -15.11 -13.17
N VAL A 163 -14.79 -14.47 -12.26
CA VAL A 163 -15.75 -15.13 -11.37
C VAL A 163 -17.12 -14.46 -11.49
N ARG A 164 -18.19 -15.28 -11.44
CA ARG A 164 -19.58 -14.78 -11.48
C ARG A 164 -19.96 -13.97 -10.24
N ASN A 165 -19.40 -14.35 -9.08
CA ASN A 165 -19.50 -13.61 -7.82
C ASN A 165 -18.25 -12.76 -7.59
N LYS A 166 -18.45 -11.46 -7.34
CA LYS A 166 -17.37 -10.49 -7.14
C LYS A 166 -16.87 -10.41 -5.68
N THR A 167 -17.21 -11.37 -4.82
CA THR A 167 -16.87 -11.38 -3.38
C THR A 167 -15.37 -11.27 -3.08
N VAL A 168 -14.50 -11.76 -3.97
CA VAL A 168 -13.04 -11.61 -3.84
C VAL A 168 -12.55 -10.20 -4.24
N TYR A 169 -13.24 -9.47 -5.11
CA TYR A 169 -12.88 -8.09 -5.47
C TYR A 169 -13.00 -7.13 -4.29
N SER A 170 -14.06 -7.25 -3.49
CA SER A 170 -14.28 -6.38 -2.33
C SER A 170 -13.25 -6.67 -1.22
N SER A 171 -12.88 -7.95 -1.06
CA SER A 171 -11.81 -8.36 -0.14
C SER A 171 -10.44 -7.84 -0.61
N ILE A 172 -10.04 -8.07 -1.86
CA ILE A 172 -8.77 -7.55 -2.40
C ILE A 172 -8.73 -6.03 -2.35
N PHE A 173 -9.82 -5.33 -2.66
CA PHE A 173 -9.91 -3.87 -2.58
C PHE A 173 -9.69 -3.36 -1.14
N LYS A 174 -10.29 -4.01 -0.14
CA LYS A 174 -10.05 -3.70 1.28
C LYS A 174 -8.62 -4.01 1.70
N TRP A 175 -8.05 -5.15 1.28
CA TRP A 175 -6.65 -5.51 1.56
C TRP A 175 -5.65 -4.54 0.92
N LEU A 176 -5.92 -4.07 -0.31
CA LEU A 176 -5.08 -3.09 -1.00
C LEU A 176 -5.15 -1.71 -0.35
N THR A 177 -6.37 -1.30 0.04
CA THR A 177 -6.63 -0.06 0.79
C THR A 177 -5.93 -0.10 2.15
N PHE A 178 -5.87 -1.28 2.74
CA PHE A 178 -5.32 -1.53 4.06
C PHE A 178 -3.78 -1.42 4.12
N TYR A 179 -3.08 -1.90 3.10
CA TYR A 179 -1.62 -1.89 3.14
C TYR A 179 -0.98 -0.50 2.97
N ALA A 180 -1.73 0.57 2.64
CA ALA A 180 -1.21 1.94 2.51
C ALA A 180 0.09 2.08 1.68
N LEU A 181 0.44 1.07 0.88
CA LEU A 181 1.81 0.94 0.35
C LEU A 181 2.05 1.83 -0.86
N PHE A 182 0.98 2.29 -1.53
CA PHE A 182 1.11 3.16 -2.69
C PHE A 182 -0.08 4.12 -2.76
N PRO A 183 0.12 5.45 -2.81
CA PRO A 183 -0.96 6.38 -3.10
C PRO A 183 -1.49 6.06 -4.50
N PRO A 184 -2.73 5.54 -4.65
CA PRO A 184 -3.24 5.22 -5.97
C PRO A 184 -3.58 6.52 -6.69
N PHE A 185 -2.85 6.83 -7.76
CA PHE A 185 -3.29 7.82 -8.72
C PHE A 185 -4.40 7.18 -9.56
N PHE A 186 -5.65 7.36 -9.11
CA PHE A 186 -6.90 6.99 -9.79
C PHE A 186 -7.14 5.49 -10.09
N PRO A 187 -7.86 4.74 -9.24
CA PRO A 187 -8.47 3.49 -9.65
C PRO A 187 -9.71 3.79 -10.50
N PHE A 188 -9.70 3.44 -11.79
CA PHE A 188 -10.92 3.38 -12.60
C PHE A 188 -11.50 1.97 -12.47
N LEU A 189 -12.73 1.84 -11.96
CA LEU A 189 -13.43 0.56 -11.96
C LEU A 189 -13.83 0.18 -13.40
N CYS A 190 -13.39 -0.98 -13.85
CA CYS A 190 -13.88 -1.61 -15.06
C CYS A 190 -14.84 -2.76 -14.71
N LEU A 191 -15.68 -3.17 -15.66
CA LEU A 191 -16.76 -4.15 -15.46
C LEU A 191 -16.30 -5.49 -14.84
N GLU A 192 -15.06 -5.91 -15.12
CA GLU A 192 -14.46 -7.18 -14.69
C GLU A 192 -13.13 -6.99 -13.94
N GLY A 193 -12.88 -5.82 -13.33
CA GLY A 193 -11.73 -5.63 -12.43
C GLY A 193 -11.23 -4.19 -12.31
N ILE A 194 -9.98 -4.04 -11.85
CA ILE A 194 -9.40 -2.74 -11.46
C ILE A 194 -8.09 -2.51 -12.20
N ASP A 195 -7.90 -1.26 -12.67
CA ASP A 195 -6.67 -0.82 -13.30
C ASP A 195 -5.95 0.20 -12.40
N PHE A 196 -4.69 -0.11 -12.07
CA PHE A 196 -3.80 0.78 -11.33
C PHE A 196 -2.83 1.47 -12.28
N TYR A 197 -2.87 2.80 -12.31
CA TYR A 197 -1.98 3.61 -13.15
C TYR A 197 -0.76 4.08 -12.35
N TYR A 198 0.42 3.93 -12.94
CA TYR A 198 1.69 4.32 -12.36
C TYR A 198 2.49 5.21 -13.31
N SER A 199 3.15 6.22 -12.73
CA SER A 199 4.10 7.10 -13.43
C SER A 199 5.46 6.42 -13.68
N SER A 200 5.81 5.42 -12.88
CA SER A 200 7.05 4.64 -13.00
C SER A 200 6.76 3.15 -13.15
N LYS A 201 7.46 2.51 -14.09
CA LYS A 201 7.41 1.05 -14.31
C LYS A 201 7.86 0.26 -13.07
N GLN A 202 8.81 0.79 -12.30
CA GLN A 202 9.33 0.09 -11.11
C GLN A 202 8.26 -0.04 -10.00
N HIS A 203 7.42 0.99 -9.82
CA HIS A 203 6.31 0.91 -8.87
C HIS A 203 5.25 -0.11 -9.30
N ALA A 204 4.94 -0.16 -10.61
CA ALA A 204 4.05 -1.18 -11.15
C ALA A 204 4.60 -2.60 -10.96
N GLN A 205 5.91 -2.82 -11.15
CA GLN A 205 6.52 -4.13 -10.93
C GLN A 205 6.42 -4.56 -9.46
N LYS A 206 6.76 -3.66 -8.52
CA LYS A 206 6.62 -3.94 -7.08
C LYS A 206 5.18 -4.31 -6.70
N MET A 207 4.20 -3.69 -7.34
CA MET A 207 2.79 -4.01 -7.14
C MET A 207 2.45 -5.42 -7.65
N VAL A 208 2.95 -5.80 -8.83
CA VAL A 208 2.77 -7.15 -9.37
C VAL A 208 3.43 -8.20 -8.47
N ASP A 209 4.65 -7.93 -8.00
CA ASP A 209 5.37 -8.83 -7.10
C ASP A 209 4.63 -9.00 -5.76
N PHE A 210 4.06 -7.91 -5.22
CA PHE A 210 3.20 -7.97 -4.02
C PHE A 210 1.95 -8.83 -4.25
N LEU A 211 1.27 -8.68 -5.39
CA LEU A 211 0.10 -9.50 -5.72
C LEU A 211 0.44 -10.98 -5.86
N GLN A 212 1.60 -11.31 -6.42
CA GLN A 212 2.08 -12.70 -6.55
C GLN A 212 2.39 -13.34 -5.20
N CYS A 213 2.84 -12.55 -4.21
CA CYS A 213 3.10 -13.04 -2.85
C CYS A 213 1.81 -13.23 -2.03
N THR A 214 0.74 -12.50 -2.36
CA THR A 214 -0.49 -12.47 -1.55
C THR A 214 -1.61 -13.34 -2.10
N VAL A 215 -1.72 -13.47 -3.42
CA VAL A 215 -2.84 -14.14 -4.10
C VAL A 215 -2.32 -15.02 -5.26
N PRO A 216 -2.86 -16.24 -5.49
CA PRO A 216 -2.53 -17.04 -6.65
C PRO A 216 -2.95 -16.31 -7.92
N CYS A 217 -1.98 -15.81 -8.67
CA CYS A 217 -2.20 -15.11 -9.92
C CYS A 217 -1.14 -15.46 -10.95
N ARG A 218 -1.48 -15.25 -12.22
CA ARG A 218 -0.51 -15.19 -13.32
C ARG A 218 -0.38 -13.76 -13.81
N SER A 219 0.84 -13.35 -14.13
CA SER A 219 1.10 -12.03 -14.71
C SER A 219 1.65 -12.17 -16.13
N LYS A 220 1.24 -11.26 -17.01
CA LYS A 220 1.79 -11.10 -18.36
C LYS A 220 2.15 -9.63 -18.55
N ALA A 221 3.39 -9.37 -18.93
CA ALA A 221 3.86 -8.03 -19.26
C ALA A 221 3.85 -7.81 -20.78
N SER A 222 3.40 -6.64 -21.20
CA SER A 222 3.46 -6.18 -22.59
C SER A 222 3.95 -4.73 -22.62
N GLN A 223 4.55 -4.33 -23.75
CA GLN A 223 5.07 -2.99 -23.92
C GLN A 223 4.63 -2.42 -25.27
N ARG A 224 4.23 -1.16 -25.27
CA ARG A 224 3.90 -0.37 -26.45
C ARG A 224 4.92 0.74 -26.60
N LEU A 225 5.64 0.77 -27.71
CA LEU A 225 6.54 1.88 -28.03
C LEU A 225 5.73 3.14 -28.33
N ILE A 226 6.11 4.26 -27.73
CA ILE A 226 5.52 5.58 -27.99
C ILE A 226 6.45 6.38 -28.88
N SER A 227 7.71 6.51 -28.47
CA SER A 227 8.71 7.30 -29.16
C SER A 227 10.10 6.70 -28.98
N HIS A 228 10.98 7.00 -29.93
CA HIS A 228 12.38 6.62 -29.93
C HIS A 228 13.20 7.86 -30.26
N ASP A 229 14.16 8.19 -29.41
CA ASP A 229 15.15 9.23 -29.67
C ASP A 229 16.42 8.61 -30.25
N VAL A 230 16.67 8.89 -31.53
CA VAL A 230 17.81 8.37 -32.29
C VAL A 230 19.14 8.94 -31.79
N HIS A 231 19.15 10.15 -31.23
CA HIS A 231 20.40 10.81 -30.80
C HIS A 231 20.93 10.23 -29.49
N SER A 232 20.03 9.91 -28.56
CA SER A 232 20.37 9.30 -27.27
C SER A 232 20.19 7.78 -27.24
N ASN A 233 19.66 7.19 -28.32
CA ASN A 233 19.25 5.78 -28.40
C ASN A 233 18.36 5.36 -27.21
N THR A 234 17.44 6.26 -26.83
CA THR A 234 16.50 6.01 -25.73
C THR A 234 15.09 5.76 -26.28
N TYR A 235 14.38 4.86 -25.62
CA TYR A 235 13.04 4.45 -26.02
C TYR A 235 12.03 4.76 -24.92
N ASN A 236 10.90 5.34 -25.31
CA ASN A 236 9.78 5.58 -24.41
C ASN A 236 8.70 4.51 -24.63
N TYR A 237 8.54 3.63 -23.64
CA TYR A 237 7.55 2.55 -23.66
C TYR A 237 6.45 2.78 -22.63
N LYS A 238 5.19 2.52 -23.02
CA LYS A 238 4.10 2.24 -22.10
C LYS A 238 4.07 0.77 -21.77
N SER A 239 4.14 0.44 -20.48
CA SER A 239 4.12 -0.95 -20.00
C SER A 239 2.73 -1.30 -19.48
N THR A 240 2.20 -2.45 -19.91
CA THR A 240 0.94 -2.98 -19.41
C THR A 240 1.19 -4.34 -18.78
N PHE A 241 0.81 -4.46 -17.51
CA PHE A 241 0.87 -5.70 -16.75
C PHE A 241 -0.55 -6.25 -16.59
N SER A 242 -0.86 -7.35 -17.25
CA SER A 242 -2.14 -8.06 -17.06
C SER A 242 -1.95 -9.12 -15.98
N VAL A 243 -2.66 -8.96 -14.87
CA VAL A 243 -2.67 -9.89 -13.73
C VAL A 243 -4.02 -10.59 -13.70
N GLU A 244 -4.00 -11.90 -13.87
CA GLU A 244 -5.20 -12.74 -13.81
C GLU A 244 -5.15 -13.61 -12.56
N ILE A 245 -6.12 -13.39 -11.68
CA ILE A 245 -6.29 -14.13 -10.43
C ILE A 245 -7.07 -15.41 -10.70
N VAL A 246 -6.72 -16.47 -9.97
CA VAL A 246 -7.43 -17.75 -10.03
C VAL A 246 -8.93 -17.56 -9.73
N PRO A 247 -9.84 -18.08 -10.57
CA PRO A 247 -11.28 -17.89 -10.42
C PRO A 247 -11.91 -18.84 -9.39
N ILE A 248 -11.24 -19.04 -8.25
CA ILE A 248 -11.72 -19.87 -7.13
C ILE A 248 -11.75 -19.00 -5.88
N CYS A 249 -12.87 -19.04 -5.16
CA CYS A 249 -13.05 -18.32 -3.91
C CYS A 249 -13.07 -19.29 -2.72
N LYS A 250 -12.97 -18.76 -1.50
CA LYS A 250 -13.34 -19.47 -0.28
C LYS A 250 -14.77 -20.04 -0.42
N ASP A 251 -15.03 -21.19 0.21
CA ASP A 251 -16.32 -21.88 0.24
C ASP A 251 -16.78 -22.46 -1.10
N ASN A 252 -15.95 -22.43 -2.14
CA ASN A 252 -16.29 -23.01 -3.43
C ASN A 252 -16.04 -24.52 -3.45
N VAL A 253 -16.96 -25.26 -4.07
CA VAL A 253 -16.75 -26.69 -4.36
C VAL A 253 -16.24 -26.83 -5.78
N VAL A 254 -15.16 -27.59 -5.93
CA VAL A 254 -14.42 -27.77 -7.18
C VAL A 254 -14.36 -29.24 -7.56
N CYS A 255 -14.39 -29.51 -8.86
CA CYS A 255 -14.05 -30.83 -9.40
C CYS A 255 -12.68 -30.76 -10.08
N MET A 256 -11.71 -31.49 -9.53
CA MET A 256 -10.37 -31.57 -10.09
C MET A 256 -10.27 -32.70 -11.12
N SER A 257 -9.34 -32.55 -12.07
CA SER A 257 -9.04 -33.64 -13.00
C SER A 257 -8.50 -34.88 -12.25
N PRO A 258 -8.78 -36.11 -12.74
CA PRO A 258 -8.30 -37.33 -12.10
C PRO A 258 -6.78 -37.39 -11.94
N ARG A 259 -6.04 -36.83 -12.91
CA ARG A 259 -4.57 -36.77 -12.88
C ARG A 259 -4.07 -35.83 -11.79
N LEU A 260 -4.71 -34.67 -11.62
CA LEU A 260 -4.37 -33.70 -10.59
C LEU A 260 -4.67 -34.29 -9.20
N ALA A 261 -5.86 -34.87 -9.01
CA ALA A 261 -6.25 -35.52 -7.76
C ALA A 261 -5.30 -36.66 -7.36
N GLN A 262 -4.83 -37.46 -8.33
CA GLN A 262 -3.84 -38.49 -8.10
C GLN A 262 -2.48 -37.91 -7.66
N SER A 263 -2.02 -36.84 -8.33
CA SER A 263 -0.74 -36.18 -7.99
C SER A 263 -0.74 -35.53 -6.61
N LEU A 264 -1.91 -35.14 -6.12
CA LEU A 264 -2.11 -34.49 -4.81
C LEU A 264 -2.32 -35.50 -3.66
N GLY A 265 -1.82 -36.72 -3.79
CA GLY A 265 -1.94 -37.74 -2.73
C GLY A 265 -3.21 -38.59 -2.84
N ASN A 266 -3.60 -38.91 -4.08
CA ASN A 266 -4.74 -39.75 -4.41
C ASN A 266 -6.04 -39.32 -3.73
N MET A 267 -6.30 -38.00 -3.78
CA MET A 267 -7.47 -37.37 -3.18
C MET A 267 -8.75 -37.62 -4.00
N GLY A 268 -9.91 -37.37 -3.37
CA GLY A 268 -11.17 -37.25 -4.10
C GLY A 268 -11.11 -36.14 -5.17
N GLN A 269 -11.92 -36.29 -6.22
CA GLN A 269 -12.02 -35.27 -7.27
C GLN A 269 -12.87 -34.07 -6.82
N VAL A 270 -13.88 -34.31 -5.98
CA VAL A 270 -14.73 -33.26 -5.41
C VAL A 270 -14.07 -32.77 -4.12
N CYS A 271 -13.68 -31.50 -4.08
CA CYS A 271 -13.04 -30.88 -2.92
C CYS A 271 -13.66 -29.51 -2.64
N VAL A 272 -13.52 -29.06 -1.40
CA VAL A 272 -13.96 -27.74 -0.94
C VAL A 272 -12.76 -26.83 -0.77
N CYS A 273 -12.83 -25.60 -1.25
CA CYS A 273 -11.80 -24.59 -1.04
C CYS A 273 -11.98 -23.93 0.33
N ILE A 274 -11.09 -24.22 1.28
CA ILE A 274 -11.17 -23.70 2.66
C ILE A 274 -10.53 -22.32 2.80
N GLN A 275 -9.46 -22.05 2.05
CA GLN A 275 -8.70 -20.81 2.18
C GLN A 275 -7.96 -20.50 0.88
N VAL A 276 -7.91 -19.22 0.53
CA VAL A 276 -7.09 -18.72 -0.58
C VAL A 276 -6.03 -17.80 0.01
N THR A 277 -4.75 -18.17 -0.16
CA THR A 277 -3.59 -17.39 0.27
C THR A 277 -2.72 -17.08 -0.95
N SER A 278 -1.41 -17.31 -0.93
CA SER A 278 -0.59 -17.40 -2.15
C SER A 278 -0.87 -18.68 -2.94
N THR A 279 -1.33 -19.72 -2.26
CA THR A 279 -1.81 -21.00 -2.82
C THR A 279 -3.29 -21.21 -2.48
N VAL A 280 -3.96 -22.04 -3.27
CA VAL A 280 -5.35 -22.45 -3.04
C VAL A 280 -5.35 -23.70 -2.15
N HIS A 281 -6.01 -23.62 -0.99
CA HIS A 281 -6.10 -24.73 -0.03
C HIS A 281 -7.42 -25.47 -0.23
N LEU A 282 -7.32 -26.76 -0.55
CA LEU A 282 -8.45 -27.64 -0.80
C LEU A 282 -8.55 -28.70 0.29
N ILE A 283 -9.76 -29.08 0.66
CA ILE A 283 -10.05 -30.19 1.56
C ILE A 283 -11.02 -31.18 0.90
N ASP A 284 -10.75 -32.47 1.07
CA ASP A 284 -11.71 -33.52 0.72
C ASP A 284 -12.66 -33.76 1.91
N PRO A 285 -13.97 -33.52 1.77
CA PRO A 285 -14.94 -33.69 2.87
C PRO A 285 -15.11 -35.16 3.32
N LYS A 286 -14.72 -36.14 2.48
CA LYS A 286 -14.90 -37.57 2.78
C LYS A 286 -13.73 -38.17 3.56
N THR A 287 -12.51 -37.69 3.29
CA THR A 287 -11.25 -38.27 3.79
C THR A 287 -10.45 -37.32 4.69
N LEU A 288 -10.85 -36.04 4.75
CA LEU A 288 -10.18 -34.98 5.49
C LEU A 288 -8.74 -34.70 5.00
N GLN A 289 -8.42 -35.12 3.77
CA GLN A 289 -7.15 -34.82 3.13
C GLN A 289 -7.10 -33.36 2.71
N ILE A 290 -5.93 -32.73 2.86
CA ILE A 290 -5.67 -31.37 2.40
C ILE A 290 -4.70 -31.42 1.22
N ALA A 291 -4.95 -30.57 0.23
CA ALA A 291 -3.98 -30.23 -0.79
C ALA A 291 -3.82 -28.72 -0.93
N GLU A 292 -2.60 -28.33 -1.28
CA GLU A 292 -2.26 -26.97 -1.68
C GLU A 292 -1.98 -26.95 -3.18
N VAL A 293 -2.68 -26.08 -3.90
CA VAL A 293 -2.50 -25.90 -5.33
C VAL A 293 -1.89 -24.52 -5.57
N ASP A 294 -0.68 -24.50 -6.11
CA ASP A 294 -0.02 -23.27 -6.52
C ASP A 294 -0.57 -22.75 -7.85
N ALA A 295 -0.33 -21.46 -8.13
CA ALA A 295 -0.81 -20.82 -9.35
C ALA A 295 -0.31 -21.52 -10.62
N ASN A 296 0.94 -22.00 -10.67
CA ASN A 296 1.47 -22.64 -11.87
C ASN A 296 0.80 -23.99 -12.14
N THR A 297 0.58 -24.80 -11.10
CA THR A 297 -0.15 -26.07 -11.24
C THR A 297 -1.60 -25.83 -11.63
N TYR A 298 -2.27 -24.85 -11.04
CA TYR A 298 -3.63 -24.47 -11.42
C TYR A 298 -3.73 -24.10 -12.91
N TRP A 299 -2.85 -23.24 -13.42
CA TRP A 299 -2.92 -22.83 -14.83
C TRP A 299 -2.53 -23.92 -15.83
N ARG A 300 -1.87 -25.00 -15.39
CA ARG A 300 -1.63 -26.20 -16.20
C ARG A 300 -2.84 -27.13 -16.24
N TYR A 301 -3.54 -27.25 -15.11
CA TYR A 301 -4.73 -28.08 -14.94
C TYR A 301 -5.90 -27.24 -14.40
N PRO A 302 -6.47 -26.34 -15.21
CA PRO A 302 -7.49 -25.42 -14.73
C PRO A 302 -8.78 -26.17 -14.38
N PHE A 303 -9.37 -25.80 -13.26
CA PHE A 303 -10.69 -26.25 -12.81
C PHE A 303 -11.52 -25.04 -12.35
N ASN A 304 -12.84 -25.14 -12.46
CA ASN A 304 -13.77 -24.07 -12.11
C ASN A 304 -14.59 -24.45 -10.86
N SER A 305 -15.21 -23.46 -10.22
CA SER A 305 -16.24 -23.72 -9.20
C SER A 305 -17.45 -24.38 -9.85
N LEU A 306 -17.94 -25.46 -9.23
CA LEU A 306 -19.14 -26.18 -9.67
C LEU A 306 -20.42 -25.38 -9.38
N CYS A 307 -20.46 -24.78 -8.19
CA CYS A 307 -21.62 -24.06 -7.68
C CYS A 307 -21.32 -22.57 -7.54
N SER A 308 -22.36 -21.75 -7.66
CA SER A 308 -22.32 -20.36 -7.22
C SER A 308 -22.64 -20.30 -5.73
N PRO A 309 -21.99 -19.42 -4.93
CA PRO A 309 -22.40 -19.17 -3.53
C PRO A 309 -23.88 -18.78 -3.37
N LYS A 310 -24.55 -18.28 -4.40
CA LYS A 310 -26.00 -18.00 -4.36
C LYS A 310 -26.89 -19.26 -4.31
N GLN A 311 -26.34 -20.43 -4.61
CA GLN A 311 -27.03 -21.73 -4.57
C GLN A 311 -26.80 -22.47 -3.25
N LEU A 312 -26.21 -21.81 -2.24
CA LEU A 312 -26.07 -22.38 -0.91
C LEU A 312 -27.46 -22.49 -0.26
N GLU A 313 -27.81 -23.69 0.16
CA GLU A 313 -29.07 -23.99 0.85
C GLU A 313 -28.82 -24.27 2.34
N GLU A 314 -29.83 -23.98 3.16
CA GLU A 314 -29.83 -24.24 4.59
C GLU A 314 -30.30 -25.67 4.87
N PHE A 315 -29.51 -26.37 5.67
CA PHE A 315 -29.81 -27.69 6.20
C PHE A 315 -29.80 -27.66 7.73
N ILE A 316 -30.59 -28.55 8.34
CA ILE A 316 -30.62 -28.80 9.76
C ILE A 316 -29.95 -30.14 10.04
N VAL A 317 -29.05 -30.14 11.02
CA VAL A 317 -28.37 -31.36 11.48
C VAL A 317 -29.31 -32.17 12.35
N MET A 318 -29.65 -33.38 11.90
CA MET A 318 -30.53 -34.30 12.63
C MET A 318 -29.74 -35.24 13.55
N ASP A 319 -28.59 -35.71 13.08
CA ASP A 319 -27.72 -36.61 13.83
C ASP A 319 -26.26 -36.44 13.39
N ILE A 320 -25.32 -36.71 14.31
CA ILE A 320 -23.88 -36.56 14.07
C ILE A 320 -23.04 -37.64 14.77
N ASP A 321 -22.25 -38.35 13.97
CA ASP A 321 -21.31 -39.38 14.42
C ASP A 321 -19.86 -38.99 14.08
N ILE A 322 -19.03 -38.80 15.11
CA ILE A 322 -17.63 -38.39 14.93
C ILE A 322 -16.75 -39.60 14.60
N ILE A 323 -16.07 -39.56 13.46
CA ILE A 323 -15.13 -40.61 13.02
C ILE A 323 -13.71 -40.24 13.44
N ARG A 324 -13.19 -40.96 14.44
CA ARG A 324 -11.83 -40.72 14.97
C ARG A 324 -10.74 -41.47 14.18
N ASP A 325 -10.96 -42.74 13.83
CA ASP A 325 -9.95 -43.60 13.20
C ASP A 325 -10.32 -44.05 11.78
N GLN A 326 -10.32 -43.10 10.84
CA GLN A 326 -10.46 -43.45 9.42
C GLN A 326 -9.12 -43.94 8.84
N LYS A 327 -9.06 -45.22 8.46
CA LYS A 327 -7.93 -45.77 7.72
C LYS A 327 -7.99 -45.32 6.26
N LEU A 328 -7.00 -44.54 5.83
CA LEU A 328 -6.85 -44.15 4.43
C LEU A 328 -6.11 -45.24 3.64
N GLY A 329 -6.37 -45.31 2.33
CA GLY A 329 -5.67 -46.22 1.43
C GLY A 329 -4.18 -45.87 1.27
N ALA A 330 -3.39 -46.82 0.77
CA ALA A 330 -1.99 -46.56 0.43
C ALA A 330 -1.88 -45.41 -0.59
N GLY A 331 -1.00 -44.45 -0.34
CA GLY A 331 -0.80 -43.27 -1.18
C GLY A 331 -1.62 -42.04 -0.80
N ALA A 332 -2.35 -42.10 0.32
CA ALA A 332 -3.08 -40.99 0.88
C ALA A 332 -2.18 -39.80 1.28
N GLY A 333 -2.59 -38.59 0.90
CA GLY A 333 -1.94 -37.33 1.25
C GLY A 333 -2.10 -36.89 2.71
N LEU A 334 -1.71 -35.65 2.98
CA LEU A 334 -1.71 -35.04 4.31
C LEU A 334 -3.15 -34.86 4.84
N ARG A 335 -3.38 -35.10 6.14
CA ARG A 335 -4.67 -34.87 6.79
C ARG A 335 -4.67 -33.55 7.56
N SER A 336 -5.83 -32.91 7.64
CA SER A 336 -6.00 -31.75 8.52
C SER A 336 -5.97 -32.13 9.99
N ASN A 337 -5.27 -31.35 10.81
CA ASN A 337 -5.34 -31.44 12.27
C ASN A 337 -6.36 -30.47 12.89
N ARG A 338 -6.81 -29.47 12.13
CA ARG A 338 -7.79 -28.47 12.59
C ARG A 338 -9.23 -29.00 12.52
N HIS A 339 -9.48 -29.85 11.54
CA HIS A 339 -10.82 -30.34 11.23
C HIS A 339 -11.02 -31.75 11.78
N THR A 340 -12.28 -32.09 12.08
CA THR A 340 -12.67 -33.40 12.60
C THR A 340 -13.68 -33.99 11.65
N LEU A 341 -13.46 -35.23 11.23
CA LEU A 341 -14.36 -35.93 10.31
C LEU A 341 -15.59 -36.40 11.07
N ALA A 342 -16.78 -36.13 10.52
CA ALA A 342 -18.04 -36.66 11.04
C ALA A 342 -18.94 -37.15 9.90
N GLU A 343 -19.72 -38.18 10.20
CA GLU A 343 -20.90 -38.59 9.43
C GLU A 343 -22.11 -37.85 10.00
N VAL A 344 -22.91 -37.26 9.11
CA VAL A 344 -24.01 -36.38 9.49
C VAL A 344 -25.23 -36.73 8.66
N TRP A 345 -26.36 -36.84 9.35
CA TRP A 345 -27.67 -36.88 8.72
C TRP A 345 -28.26 -35.48 8.73
N VAL A 346 -28.56 -34.97 7.55
CA VAL A 346 -29.08 -33.61 7.38
C VAL A 346 -30.41 -33.61 6.64
N GLN A 347 -31.23 -32.63 6.97
CA GLN A 347 -32.50 -32.38 6.31
C GLN A 347 -32.55 -30.94 5.83
N LYS A 348 -33.10 -30.69 4.64
CA LYS A 348 -33.27 -29.34 4.12
C LYS A 348 -34.30 -28.57 4.95
N THR A 349 -33.99 -27.33 5.30
CA THR A 349 -34.93 -26.47 6.05
C THR A 349 -36.22 -26.21 5.26
N SER A 350 -36.13 -26.09 3.94
CA SER A 350 -37.28 -25.87 3.05
C SER A 350 -38.22 -27.08 2.95
N GLU A 351 -37.72 -28.28 3.24
CA GLU A 351 -38.46 -29.55 3.10
C GLU A 351 -38.65 -30.23 4.46
N MET A 352 -38.73 -29.45 5.54
CA MET A 352 -38.87 -29.96 6.91
C MET A 352 -40.10 -30.87 7.10
N ASN A 353 -41.14 -30.67 6.29
CA ASN A 353 -42.37 -31.46 6.32
C ASN A 353 -42.22 -32.85 5.64
N THR A 354 -41.12 -33.09 4.93
CA THR A 354 -40.87 -34.34 4.21
C THR A 354 -39.90 -35.20 5.01
N SER A 355 -40.07 -36.52 5.06
CA SER A 355 -39.13 -37.43 5.75
C SER A 355 -37.83 -37.71 4.98
N GLN A 356 -37.44 -36.84 4.04
CA GLN A 356 -36.23 -37.03 3.23
C GLN A 356 -35.01 -36.52 4.01
N GLN A 357 -34.10 -37.45 4.30
CA GLN A 357 -32.84 -37.16 4.97
C GLN A 357 -31.69 -37.52 4.02
N TYR A 358 -30.65 -36.69 4.05
CA TYR A 358 -29.44 -36.86 3.26
C TYR A 358 -28.30 -37.25 4.18
N HIS A 359 -27.57 -38.29 3.79
CA HIS A 359 -26.36 -38.71 4.49
C HIS A 359 -25.14 -38.06 3.85
N CYS A 360 -24.29 -37.41 4.66
CA CYS A 360 -23.06 -36.81 4.16
C CYS A 360 -21.90 -36.96 5.16
N ARG A 361 -20.67 -36.94 4.63
CA ARG A 361 -19.46 -36.79 5.44
C ARG A 361 -18.99 -35.36 5.38
N THR A 362 -18.57 -34.82 6.52
CA THR A 362 -18.16 -33.44 6.65
C THR A 362 -16.86 -33.31 7.45
N PHE A 363 -16.11 -32.25 7.13
CA PHE A 363 -14.93 -31.82 7.87
C PHE A 363 -15.28 -30.91 9.08
N LEU A 364 -16.55 -30.53 9.22
CA LEU A 364 -17.05 -29.63 10.27
C LEU A 364 -17.40 -30.34 11.59
N GLY A 365 -16.97 -31.59 11.79
CA GLY A 365 -17.42 -32.43 12.91
C GLY A 365 -17.09 -31.90 14.31
N HIS A 366 -16.21 -30.90 14.44
CA HIS A 366 -15.90 -30.25 15.72
C HIS A 366 -16.76 -29.01 16.01
N LEU A 367 -17.47 -28.46 15.02
CA LEU A 367 -18.35 -27.30 15.19
C LEU A 367 -19.83 -27.65 15.28
N LEU A 368 -20.22 -28.80 14.72
CA LEU A 368 -21.62 -29.17 14.55
C LEU A 368 -22.15 -29.93 15.76
N ASN A 369 -23.34 -29.54 16.20
CA ASN A 369 -24.18 -30.24 17.15
C ASN A 369 -25.54 -30.55 16.51
N ILE A 370 -26.29 -31.46 17.13
CA ILE A 370 -27.66 -31.79 16.71
C ILE A 370 -28.56 -30.55 16.84
N GLY A 371 -29.34 -30.27 15.80
CA GLY A 371 -30.24 -29.11 15.72
C GLY A 371 -29.60 -27.84 15.15
N ASP A 372 -28.30 -27.85 14.84
CA ASP A 372 -27.62 -26.72 14.23
C ASP A 372 -28.04 -26.50 12.76
N LEU A 373 -28.02 -25.23 12.35
CA LEU A 373 -28.19 -24.83 10.95
C LEU A 373 -26.84 -24.81 10.23
N VAL A 374 -26.78 -25.40 9.04
CA VAL A 374 -25.58 -25.49 8.22
C VAL A 374 -25.89 -25.13 6.77
N MET A 375 -24.95 -24.46 6.11
CA MET A 375 -25.04 -24.16 4.68
C MET A 375 -24.31 -25.24 3.89
N GLY A 376 -24.96 -25.76 2.85
CA GLY A 376 -24.39 -26.76 1.97
C GLY A 376 -24.87 -26.62 0.53
N TYR A 377 -24.20 -27.33 -0.36
CA TYR A 377 -24.69 -27.55 -1.72
C TYR A 377 -25.36 -28.90 -1.81
N ASP A 378 -26.56 -28.88 -2.38
CA ASP A 378 -27.27 -30.08 -2.78
C ASP A 378 -26.79 -30.52 -4.18
N PHE A 379 -26.11 -31.65 -4.23
CA PHE A 379 -25.65 -32.27 -5.47
C PHE A 379 -26.67 -33.24 -6.06
N ALA A 380 -27.64 -33.72 -5.27
CA ALA A 380 -28.64 -34.67 -5.73
C ALA A 380 -29.64 -34.01 -6.70
N ASN A 381 -30.03 -32.77 -6.43
CA ASN A 381 -30.98 -32.03 -7.28
C ASN A 381 -30.32 -31.03 -8.24
N ALA A 382 -29.02 -30.76 -8.10
CA ALA A 382 -28.31 -29.82 -8.95
C ALA A 382 -27.84 -30.44 -10.26
N ASN A 383 -28.11 -29.75 -11.38
CA ASN A 383 -27.61 -30.15 -12.70
C ASN A 383 -26.30 -29.43 -13.02
N PHE A 384 -25.19 -30.15 -12.90
CA PHE A 384 -23.86 -29.62 -13.20
C PHE A 384 -23.46 -29.92 -14.64
N ASN A 385 -23.00 -28.88 -15.34
CA ASN A 385 -22.36 -29.04 -16.64
C ASN A 385 -20.84 -28.95 -16.50
N ASP A 386 -20.23 -29.99 -15.92
CA ASP A 386 -18.78 -30.11 -15.78
C ASP A 386 -18.26 -31.41 -16.41
N GLU A 387 -17.15 -31.30 -17.15
CA GLU A 387 -16.60 -32.44 -17.90
C GLU A 387 -16.08 -33.56 -16.98
N TYR A 388 -15.49 -33.20 -15.84
CA TYR A 388 -14.90 -34.18 -14.93
C TYR A 388 -15.96 -34.84 -14.08
N LEU A 389 -16.92 -34.07 -13.56
CA LEU A 389 -18.03 -34.61 -12.78
C LEU A 389 -18.88 -35.59 -13.60
N ASN A 390 -19.16 -35.28 -14.87
CA ASN A 390 -19.95 -36.15 -15.76
C ASN A 390 -19.26 -37.49 -16.09
N LYS A 391 -17.92 -37.56 -15.99
CA LYS A 391 -17.14 -38.79 -16.23
C LYS A 391 -16.92 -39.60 -14.95
N MET A 392 -17.31 -39.06 -13.79
CA MET A 392 -17.12 -39.70 -12.49
C MET A 392 -18.16 -40.78 -12.26
N ASN A 393 -17.80 -41.81 -11.49
CA ASN A 393 -18.76 -42.82 -11.06
C ASN A 393 -19.83 -42.18 -10.16
N PRO A 394 -21.14 -42.38 -10.40
CA PRO A 394 -22.21 -41.79 -9.60
C PRO A 394 -22.09 -42.10 -8.10
N HIS A 395 -21.64 -43.30 -7.74
CA HIS A 395 -21.44 -43.70 -6.33
C HIS A 395 -20.33 -42.94 -5.60
N HIS A 396 -19.46 -42.22 -6.31
CA HIS A 396 -18.41 -41.42 -5.70
C HIS A 396 -18.79 -39.95 -5.57
N VAL A 397 -19.89 -39.51 -6.21
CA VAL A 397 -20.41 -38.15 -6.10
C VAL A 397 -21.19 -38.07 -4.78
N PRO A 398 -20.88 -37.11 -3.90
CA PRO A 398 -21.67 -36.90 -2.68
C PRO A 398 -23.04 -36.32 -3.02
N ASP A 399 -24.08 -36.69 -2.27
CA ASP A 399 -25.43 -36.11 -2.43
C ASP A 399 -25.51 -34.69 -1.87
N VAL A 400 -24.83 -34.43 -0.75
CA VAL A 400 -24.77 -33.12 -0.11
C VAL A 400 -23.33 -32.84 0.34
N VAL A 401 -22.87 -31.61 0.13
CA VAL A 401 -21.58 -31.11 0.63
C VAL A 401 -21.82 -29.93 1.55
N LEU A 402 -21.55 -30.12 2.84
CA LEU A 402 -21.63 -29.08 3.86
C LEU A 402 -20.37 -28.21 3.83
N ILE A 403 -20.53 -26.89 3.96
CA ILE A 403 -19.43 -25.94 3.80
C ILE A 403 -19.19 -25.13 5.06
N LYS A 404 -20.24 -24.52 5.61
CA LYS A 404 -20.13 -23.68 6.80
C LYS A 404 -21.35 -23.79 7.70
N LYS A 405 -21.13 -23.60 9.00
CA LYS A 405 -22.21 -23.48 9.97
C LYS A 405 -22.89 -22.12 9.81
N CYS A 406 -24.22 -22.10 9.78
CA CYS A 406 -24.98 -20.86 9.75
C CYS A 406 -25.22 -20.40 11.20
N TYR A 407 -24.95 -19.12 11.47
CA TYR A 407 -25.21 -18.50 12.77
C TYR A 407 -26.19 -17.35 12.60
N ASP A 408 -26.90 -17.00 13.69
CA ASP A 408 -27.90 -15.93 13.66
C ASP A 408 -27.27 -14.55 13.37
N ARG A 409 -27.50 -14.04 12.16
CA ARG A 409 -27.00 -12.75 11.66
C ARG A 409 -27.44 -11.56 12.52
N ALA A 410 -28.67 -11.56 13.01
CA ALA A 410 -29.20 -10.45 13.79
C ALA A 410 -28.48 -10.32 15.14
N ARG A 411 -28.10 -11.46 15.74
CA ARG A 411 -27.31 -11.50 16.98
C ARG A 411 -25.87 -11.06 16.75
N ARG A 412 -25.23 -11.49 15.66
CA ARG A 412 -23.86 -11.06 15.30
C ARG A 412 -23.75 -9.54 15.14
N ILE A 413 -24.67 -8.94 14.39
CA ILE A 413 -24.69 -7.49 14.16
C ILE A 413 -24.85 -6.71 15.47
N LYS A 414 -25.68 -7.20 16.40
CA LYS A 414 -25.86 -6.60 17.73
C LYS A 414 -24.61 -6.73 18.62
N ARG A 415 -23.88 -7.85 18.52
CA ARG A 415 -22.65 -8.09 19.29
C ARG A 415 -21.42 -7.37 18.72
N ARG A 416 -21.45 -6.94 17.45
CA ARG A 416 -20.32 -6.28 16.78
C ARG A 416 -20.06 -4.88 17.37
N ASN A 417 -18.98 -4.76 18.14
CA ASN A 417 -18.48 -3.56 18.82
C ASN A 417 -17.22 -2.96 18.17
N TRP A 418 -16.92 -3.37 16.94
CA TRP A 418 -15.75 -2.95 16.17
C TRP A 418 -16.15 -2.47 14.78
N LYS A 419 -15.31 -1.62 14.19
CA LYS A 419 -15.46 -1.03 12.86
C LYS A 419 -14.14 -1.13 12.09
N LEU A 420 -14.23 -1.18 10.76
CA LEU A 420 -13.07 -1.01 9.88
C LEU A 420 -12.92 0.47 9.53
N LYS A 421 -11.69 0.91 9.27
CA LYS A 421 -11.43 2.26 8.78
C LYS A 421 -11.83 2.35 7.31
N GLU A 422 -13.03 2.85 7.05
CA GLU A 422 -13.49 3.18 5.71
C GLU A 422 -12.79 4.45 5.21
N LEU A 423 -12.45 4.50 3.93
CA LEU A 423 -12.14 5.77 3.27
C LEU A 423 -13.46 6.53 3.11
N ASP A 424 -13.47 7.83 3.45
CA ASP A 424 -14.65 8.72 3.52
C ASP A 424 -15.50 8.87 2.23
N ARG A 425 -15.29 8.05 1.19
CA ARG A 425 -15.82 8.27 -0.16
C ARG A 425 -16.87 7.29 -0.68
N ASP A 426 -17.22 6.24 0.05
CA ASP A 426 -18.03 5.15 -0.53
C ASP A 426 -19.47 5.00 0.02
N ARG A 427 -19.98 5.92 0.86
CA ARG A 427 -21.37 5.81 1.37
C ARG A 427 -22.46 6.31 0.42
N GLU A 428 -22.14 7.18 -0.53
CA GLU A 428 -23.13 7.74 -1.45
C GLU A 428 -23.24 6.89 -2.73
N GLY A 429 -24.06 5.83 -2.69
CA GLY A 429 -24.48 5.10 -3.90
C GLY A 429 -24.27 3.58 -3.94
N MET A 430 -24.00 2.92 -2.80
CA MET A 430 -23.85 1.46 -2.74
C MET A 430 -25.14 0.74 -3.16
N ALA A 431 -25.02 -0.27 -4.03
CA ALA A 431 -26.15 -1.13 -4.41
C ALA A 431 -26.44 -2.14 -3.27
N SER A 432 -27.67 -2.66 -3.18
CA SER A 432 -28.04 -3.61 -2.11
C SER A 432 -27.25 -4.94 -2.13
N ASP A 433 -26.67 -5.30 -3.28
CA ASP A 433 -25.77 -6.44 -3.41
C ASP A 433 -24.39 -6.19 -2.75
N ASP A 434 -23.95 -4.93 -2.67
CA ASP A 434 -22.67 -4.55 -2.06
C ASP A 434 -22.76 -4.55 -0.53
N GLU A 435 -23.90 -4.15 0.03
CA GLU A 435 -24.16 -4.22 1.48
C GLU A 435 -24.16 -5.65 2.01
N ARG A 436 -24.77 -6.61 1.28
CA ARG A 436 -24.75 -8.03 1.64
C ARG A 436 -23.33 -8.58 1.64
N GLN A 437 -22.56 -8.31 0.59
CA GLN A 437 -21.16 -8.74 0.49
C GLN A 437 -20.29 -8.12 1.58
N TYR A 438 -20.57 -6.88 1.97
CA TYR A 438 -19.89 -6.24 3.08
C TYR A 438 -20.16 -6.95 4.41
N GLN A 439 -21.41 -7.33 4.67
CA GLN A 439 -21.75 -8.11 5.87
C GLN A 439 -21.11 -9.49 5.88
N ASP A 440 -21.17 -10.21 4.75
CA ASP A 440 -20.52 -11.53 4.60
C ASP A 440 -19.01 -11.45 4.91
N PHE A 441 -18.35 -10.37 4.45
CA PHE A 441 -16.93 -10.14 4.74
C PHE A 441 -16.64 -9.88 6.23
N LEU A 442 -17.53 -9.17 6.92
CA LEU A 442 -17.37 -8.94 8.36
C LEU A 442 -17.58 -10.24 9.16
N GLU A 443 -18.48 -11.10 8.70
CA GLU A 443 -18.65 -12.45 9.24
C GLU A 443 -17.39 -13.31 9.01
N ASP A 444 -16.81 -13.27 7.80
CA ASP A 444 -15.54 -13.96 7.49
C ASP A 444 -14.39 -13.50 8.41
N LEU A 445 -14.31 -12.20 8.74
CA LEU A 445 -13.33 -11.67 9.70
C LEU A 445 -13.54 -12.20 11.12
N GLU A 446 -14.79 -12.37 11.55
CA GLU A 446 -15.10 -12.97 12.85
C GLU A 446 -14.67 -14.44 12.90
N GLU A 447 -14.80 -15.18 11.80
CA GLU A 447 -14.55 -16.62 11.71
C GLU A 447 -13.06 -16.98 11.50
N ASP A 448 -12.33 -16.21 10.68
CA ASP A 448 -10.95 -16.55 10.28
C ASP A 448 -9.87 -15.66 10.92
N GLU A 449 -9.16 -16.21 11.92
CA GLU A 449 -8.02 -15.55 12.56
C GLU A 449 -6.90 -15.16 11.57
N ASN A 450 -6.67 -15.98 10.53
CA ASN A 450 -5.64 -15.68 9.52
C ASN A 450 -6.02 -14.48 8.65
N LEU A 451 -7.32 -14.25 8.44
CA LEU A 451 -7.81 -13.07 7.74
C LEU A 451 -7.62 -11.82 8.62
N ARG A 452 -7.85 -11.94 9.94
CA ARG A 452 -7.69 -10.85 10.92
C ARG A 452 -6.26 -10.33 11.04
N LYS A 453 -5.25 -11.20 10.95
CA LYS A 453 -3.82 -10.79 11.09
C LYS A 453 -3.39 -9.68 10.15
N ASN A 454 -4.07 -9.54 9.01
CA ASN A 454 -3.74 -8.59 7.97
C ASN A 454 -4.77 -7.45 7.85
N VAL A 455 -5.59 -7.23 8.89
CA VAL A 455 -6.64 -6.19 8.91
C VAL A 455 -6.61 -5.46 10.26
N ASN A 456 -6.54 -4.12 10.25
CA ASN A 456 -6.65 -3.30 11.45
C ASN A 456 -8.13 -3.16 11.78
N ILE A 457 -8.47 -3.57 12.98
CA ILE A 457 -9.82 -3.54 13.51
C ILE A 457 -9.84 -2.43 14.55
N PHE A 458 -10.78 -1.50 14.43
CA PHE A 458 -10.90 -0.37 15.35
C PHE A 458 -12.08 -0.60 16.28
N ARG A 459 -11.95 -0.17 17.54
CA ARG A 459 -13.07 -0.19 18.47
C ARG A 459 -14.11 0.86 18.05
N ASP A 460 -15.38 0.48 18.04
CA ASP A 460 -16.48 1.41 17.78
C ASP A 460 -16.93 2.03 19.12
N ALA A 461 -16.52 3.26 19.39
CA ALA A 461 -16.86 3.98 20.62
C ALA A 461 -18.37 4.30 20.73
N SER A 462 -19.12 4.24 19.63
CA SER A 462 -20.56 4.54 19.61
C SER A 462 -21.44 3.38 20.12
N LYS A 463 -20.89 2.16 20.20
CA LYS A 463 -21.61 0.96 20.62
C LYS A 463 -21.12 0.47 21.97
N ILE A 464 -22.05 0.37 22.92
CA ILE A 464 -21.81 -0.24 24.23
C ILE A 464 -21.81 -1.77 24.06
N PRO A 465 -20.82 -2.52 24.58
CA PRO A 465 -20.82 -3.97 24.52
C PRO A 465 -22.09 -4.52 25.20
N VAL A 466 -22.95 -5.18 24.43
CA VAL A 466 -24.07 -5.93 25.01
C VAL A 466 -23.53 -7.30 25.41
N GLU A 467 -23.24 -7.50 26.70
CA GLU A 467 -23.07 -8.84 27.26
C GLU A 467 -24.44 -9.50 27.33
N SER A 468 -24.77 -10.32 26.33
CA SER A 468 -25.95 -11.16 26.38
C SER A 468 -25.59 -12.47 27.11
N ASP A 469 -26.00 -12.58 28.38
CA ASP A 469 -25.86 -13.73 29.29
C ASP A 469 -26.69 -14.97 28.93
N THR A 470 -27.03 -15.20 27.65
CA THR A 470 -27.84 -16.35 27.25
C THR A 470 -27.20 -17.16 26.13
N ASP A 471 -26.73 -18.36 26.52
CA ASP A 471 -26.69 -19.63 25.78
C ASP A 471 -26.22 -19.62 24.32
N ASP A 472 -25.09 -18.97 24.01
CA ASP A 472 -24.40 -19.23 22.74
C ASP A 472 -22.89 -18.98 22.85
N GLU A 473 -22.23 -19.90 23.55
CA GLU A 473 -20.78 -19.94 23.83
C GLU A 473 -19.94 -20.27 22.57
N GLY A 474 -20.57 -20.58 21.43
CA GLY A 474 -19.90 -21.15 20.25
C GLY A 474 -19.67 -20.22 19.03
N ALA A 475 -20.26 -19.03 18.99
CA ALA A 475 -20.09 -18.13 17.83
C ALA A 475 -18.71 -17.42 17.88
N PRO A 476 -17.90 -17.44 16.79
CA PRO A 476 -16.58 -16.79 16.76
C PRO A 476 -16.67 -15.28 17.04
N ARG A 477 -15.74 -14.76 17.84
CA ARG A 477 -15.66 -13.32 18.18
C ARG A 477 -14.24 -12.81 18.01
N ILE A 478 -14.11 -11.53 17.69
CA ILE A 478 -12.83 -10.82 17.67
C ILE A 478 -12.51 -10.39 19.11
N SER A 479 -11.29 -10.69 19.55
CA SER A 479 -10.88 -10.38 20.92
C SER A 479 -10.65 -8.87 21.09
N LEU A 480 -10.91 -8.33 22.29
CA LEU A 480 -10.66 -6.92 22.60
C LEU A 480 -9.17 -6.53 22.47
N ALA A 481 -8.26 -7.48 22.64
CA ALA A 481 -6.81 -7.28 22.52
C ALA A 481 -6.36 -7.00 21.08
N GLU A 482 -7.15 -7.39 20.08
CA GLU A 482 -6.86 -7.18 18.65
C GLU A 482 -7.41 -5.84 18.14
N MET A 483 -8.19 -5.12 18.95
CA MET A 483 -8.81 -3.85 18.56
C MET A 483 -7.87 -2.67 18.84
N LEU A 484 -7.66 -1.84 17.82
CA LEU A 484 -6.95 -0.57 17.94
C LEU A 484 -7.90 0.55 18.35
N GLU A 485 -7.38 1.50 19.13
CA GLU A 485 -8.07 2.75 19.43
C GLU A 485 -7.94 3.71 18.25
N ASP A 486 -9.06 4.29 17.82
CA ASP A 486 -9.10 5.26 16.73
C ASP A 486 -8.58 6.61 17.23
N LEU A 487 -7.27 6.84 17.15
CA LEU A 487 -6.66 8.13 17.51
C LEU A 487 -7.00 9.17 16.43
N SER A 488 -8.06 9.94 16.66
CA SER A 488 -8.37 11.13 15.88
C SER A 488 -7.59 12.33 16.42
N LEU A 489 -6.87 13.06 15.57
CA LEU A 489 -6.05 14.22 15.96
C LEU A 489 -6.86 15.43 16.47
N ASN A 490 -8.18 15.31 16.56
CA ASN A 490 -9.04 16.35 17.14
C ASN A 490 -8.99 16.34 18.68
N ASP A 491 -8.57 15.24 19.30
CA ASP A 491 -8.43 15.15 20.77
C ASP A 491 -7.14 15.81 21.30
N ALA A 492 -6.29 16.36 20.42
CA ALA A 492 -5.02 16.98 20.75
C ALA A 492 -5.05 18.51 20.84
N THR A 493 -6.23 19.15 20.81
CA THR A 493 -6.38 20.55 21.22
C THR A 493 -6.92 20.59 22.64
N GLY A 494 -6.01 20.60 23.62
CA GLY A 494 -6.31 20.85 25.03
C GLY A 494 -6.93 22.22 25.23
N GLY A 495 -8.25 22.29 25.19
CA GLY A 495 -9.04 23.48 25.42
C GLY A 495 -10.16 23.19 26.38
N GLU A 496 -9.84 23.06 27.67
CA GLU A 496 -10.78 23.26 28.78
C GLU A 496 -9.96 23.35 30.08
N GLY A 497 -9.54 24.58 30.39
CA GLY A 497 -8.67 24.88 31.53
C GLY A 497 -8.65 26.38 31.82
N ALA A 498 -9.81 27.03 31.74
CA ALA A 498 -10.01 28.42 32.17
C ALA A 498 -11.51 28.69 32.34
N ASP A 499 -12.10 28.21 33.44
CA ASP A 499 -13.27 28.83 34.09
C ASP A 499 -13.59 28.12 35.40
N MET A 500 -12.69 28.25 36.38
CA MET A 500 -12.98 27.99 37.79
C MET A 500 -12.09 28.88 38.66
N MET A 501 -12.28 30.20 38.61
CA MET A 501 -12.03 31.14 39.72
C MET A 501 -12.62 32.51 39.37
N THR A 502 -13.92 32.69 39.61
CA THR A 502 -14.48 33.99 40.04
C THR A 502 -15.71 33.73 40.89
N ASP A 503 -15.62 34.24 42.13
CA ASP A 503 -16.57 34.38 43.24
C ASP A 503 -16.99 33.13 44.03
#